data_AF-D9R9U2-F1
#
_entry.id   AF-D9R9U2-F1
#
_cell.length_a   1.000
_cell.length_b   1.000
_cell.length_c   1.000
_cell.angle_alpha   90.00
_cell.angle_beta   90.00
_cell.angle_gamma   90.00
#
_symmetry.space_group_name_H-M   'P 1'
#
loop_
_entity.id
_entity.type
_entity.pdbx_description
1 polymer ?
#
loop_
_entity_poly.entity_id
_entity_poly.type
_entity_poly.pdbx_seq_one_letter_code
_entity_poly.pdbx_strand_id
1 'polypeptide(L)' 'MNAFVVILIVIYAVIGGLSTLYLFLSMPAVIIWKFYRKFKYHISLLN' A
#
# COMPACT_ATOMS: atom_id res chain seq x y z
N MET A 1 31.88 -8.25 7.55
CA MET A 1 30.72 -8.26 6.62
C MET A 1 31.22 -7.84 5.24
N ASN A 2 30.93 -8.63 4.21
CA ASN A 2 31.36 -8.31 2.86
C ASN A 2 30.53 -7.13 2.33
N ALA A 3 31.16 -6.13 1.71
CA ALA A 3 30.48 -4.91 1.24
C ALA A 3 29.30 -5.24 0.28
N PHE A 4 29.46 -6.29 -0.52
CA PHE A 4 28.44 -6.81 -1.43
C PHE A 4 27.16 -7.27 -0.71
N VAL A 5 27.28 -7.88 0.48
CA VAL A 5 26.14 -8.38 1.27
C VAL A 5 25.35 -7.22 1.85
N VAL A 6 26.02 -6.13 2.27
CA VAL A 6 25.36 -4.94 2.82
C VAL A 6 24.51 -4.26 1.76
N ILE A 7 25.01 -4.13 0.52
CA ILE A 7 24.27 -3.52 -0.58
C ILE A 7 23.01 -4.33 -0.92
N LEU A 8 23.12 -5.66 -0.95
CA LEU A 8 21.96 -6.53 -1.20
C LEU A 8 20.88 -6.36 -0.12
N ILE A 9 21.26 -6.32 1.16
CA ILE A 9 20.31 -6.14 2.26
C ILE A 9 19.53 -4.83 2.11
N VAL A 10 20.21 -3.73 1.75
CA VAL A 10 19.55 -2.43 1.55
C VAL A 10 18.56 -2.48 0.39
N ILE A 11 18.93 -3.10 -0.74
CA ILE A 11 18.04 -3.23 -1.90
C ILE A 11 16.79 -4.03 -1.55
N TYR A 12 16.95 -5.19 -0.89
CA TYR A 12 15.82 -6.01 -0.48
C TYR A 12 14.95 -5.33 0.59
N ALA A 13 15.55 -4.57 1.51
CA ALA A 13 14.82 -3.81 2.52
C ALA A 13 13.95 -2.71 1.89
N VAL A 14 14.48 -2.01 0.86
CA VAL A 14 13.73 -0.97 0.15
C VAL A 14 12.60 -1.57 -0.69
N ILE A 15 12.87 -2.65 -1.43
CA ILE A 15 11.85 -3.33 -2.24
C ILE A 15 10.70 -3.81 -1.34
N GLY A 16 11.01 -4.50 -0.24
CA GLY A 16 10.01 -4.95 0.73
C GLY A 16 9.24 -3.79 1.37
N GLY A 17 9.95 -2.77 1.85
CA GLY A 17 9.36 -1.60 2.49
C GLY A 17 8.42 -0.82 1.59
N LEU A 18 8.81 -0.59 0.32
CA LEU A 18 7.97 0.11 -0.65
C LEU A 18 6.71 -0.68 -1.00
N SER A 19 6.81 -2.00 -1.18
CA SER A 19 5.65 -2.85 -1.43
C SER A 19 4.67 -2.86 -0.25
N THR A 20 5.17 -2.91 0.98
CA THR A 20 4.32 -2.88 2.19
C THR A 20 3.66 -1.51 2.36
N LEU A 21 4.39 -0.41 2.17
CA LEU A 21 3.83 0.94 2.23
C LEU A 21 2.74 1.15 1.18
N TYR A 22 2.95 0.67 -0.04
CA TYR A 22 1.96 0.77 -1.10
C TYR A 22 0.67 0.03 -0.74
N LEU A 23 0.76 -1.21 -0.25
CA LEU A 23 -0.40 -1.99 0.19
C LEU A 23 -1.10 -1.34 1.39
N PHE A 24 -0.32 -0.83 2.34
CA PHE A 24 -0.81 -0.17 3.54
C PHE A 24 -1.60 1.11 3.22
N LEU A 25 -1.19 1.87 2.20
CA LEU A 25 -1.91 3.06 1.75
C LEU A 25 -3.07 2.72 0.81
N SER A 26 -2.96 1.65 0.02
CA SER A 26 -3.99 1.22 -0.92
C SER A 26 -5.29 0.80 -0.21
N MET A 27 -5.20 0.04 0.88
CA MET A 27 -6.39 -0.36 1.65
C MET A 27 -7.24 0.82 2.17
N PRO A 28 -6.70 1.79 2.92
CA PRO A 28 -7.46 2.94 3.40
C PRO A 28 -7.92 3.83 2.23
N ALA A 29 -7.14 3.98 1.16
CA ALA A 29 -7.57 4.73 -0.02
C ALA A 29 -8.83 4.13 -0.66
N VAL A 30 -8.90 2.81 -0.80
CA VAL A 30 -10.10 2.12 -1.33
C VAL A 30 -11.28 2.22 -0.35
N ILE A 31 -11.02 2.16 0.97
CA ILE A 31 -12.07 2.34 2.00
C ILE A 31 -12.65 3.76 1.92
N ILE A 32 -11.80 4.79 1.89
CA ILE A 32 -12.22 6.19 1.77
C ILE A 32 -13.01 6.40 0.47
N TRP A 33 -12.56 5.82 -0.65
CA TRP A 33 -13.28 5.87 -1.91
C TRP A 33 -14.65 5.18 -1.85
N LYS A 34 -14.76 4.04 -1.17
CA LYS A 34 -16.04 3.36 -0.93
C LYS A 34 -17.00 4.21 -0.10
N PHE A 35 -16.52 4.87 0.96
CA PHE A 35 -17.32 5.80 1.75
C PHE A 35 -17.74 7.03 0.93
N TYR A 36 -16.83 7.65 0.19
CA TYR A 36 -17.14 8.78 -0.69
C TYR A 36 -18.25 8.44 -1.68
N ARG A 37 -18.15 7.27 -2.34
CA ARG A 37 -19.17 6.82 -3.30
C ARG A 37 -20.53 6.59 -2.64
N LYS A 38 -20.55 6.02 -1.43
CA LYS A 38 -21.79 5.81 -0.67
C LYS A 38 -22.48 7.14 -0.33
N PHE A 39 -21.72 8.14 0.13
CA PHE A 39 -22.30 9.43 0.52
C PHE A 39 -22.77 10.27 -0.66
N LYS A 40 -22.04 10.27 -1.77
CA LYS A 40 -22.35 11.14 -2.92
C LYS A 40 -23.36 10.53 -3.89
N TYR A 41 -23.29 9.22 -4.11
CA TYR A 41 -24.09 8.56 -5.13
C TYR A 41 -25.18 7.64 -4.56
N HIS A 42 -25.27 7.48 -3.22
CA HIS A 42 -26.20 6.56 -2.55
C HIS A 42 -26.13 5.11 -3.06
N ILE A 43 -25.04 4.73 -3.72
CA ILE A 43 -24.81 3.38 -4.23
C ILE A 43 -24.33 2.51 -3.07
N SER A 44 -24.87 1.29 -2.97
CA SER A 44 -24.47 0.29 -1.97
C SER A 44 -22.96 0.07 -1.98
N LEU A 45 -22.37 -0.05 -0.79
CA LEU A 45 -20.93 -0.22 -0.55
C LEU A 45 -20.37 -1.57 -1.08
N LEU A 46 -21.26 -2.45 -1.51
CA LEU A 46 -21.06 -3.88 -1.82
C LEU A 46 -21.57 -4.28 -3.22
N ASN A 47 -21.76 -3.35 -4.15
CA ASN A 47 -22.09 -3.71 -5.54
C ASN A 47 -20.83 -3.84 -6.40
#